data_AF-A0ABD2L537-F1
#
_entry.id   AF-A0ABD2L537-F1
#
_cell.length_a   1.000
_cell.length_b   1.000
_cell.length_c   1.000
_cell.angle_alpha   90.00
_cell.angle_beta   90.00
_cell.angle_gamma   90.00
#
_symmetry.space_group_name_H-M   'P 1'
#
loop_
_entity.id
_entity.type
_entity.pdbx_description
1 polymer ?
#
loop_
_entity_poly.entity_id
_entity_poly.type
_entity_poly.pdbx_seq_one_letter_code
_entity_poly.pdbx_strand_id
1 'polypeptide(L)'
;MAECRECKENGMPKYEFKLSDSSTKSLKCHLFSTTHANSEYVKNFEELEKTKKESKQKAEKQQQPTIENLIDTTLTSSGILSLADKRIISMITCNNLSFGLLSDPAFKAQCKYELKDESDYRKRVLPEAYKLVRAKILKDLDGCANLSFTIDCWAEQKKAITQYAVETGDTNFSLTVREWSLLEELISVLKSTEEASNWFAKSPISSQIPAARCMHKQLFNTTEA
;
A
#
# COMPACT_ATOMS: atom_id res chain seq x y z
N MET A 1 50.94 6.01 -1.38
CA MET A 1 50.87 5.26 -0.10
C MET A 1 50.59 6.24 1.01
N ALA A 2 49.75 5.88 1.97
CA ALA A 2 49.43 6.75 3.11
C ALA A 2 50.06 6.19 4.39
N GLU A 3 50.49 7.06 5.30
CA GLU A 3 51.06 6.70 6.60
C GLU A 3 50.15 7.19 7.73
N CYS A 4 50.07 6.44 8.83
CA CYS A 4 49.36 6.89 10.03
C CYS A 4 50.22 7.89 10.82
N ARG A 5 49.74 9.14 10.94
CA ARG A 5 50.41 10.22 11.68
C ARG A 5 50.55 9.90 13.17
N GLU A 6 49.51 9.34 13.78
CA GLU A 6 49.48 9.02 15.21
C GLU A 6 50.45 7.89 15.57
N CYS A 7 50.55 6.84 14.72
CA CYS A 7 51.59 5.81 14.88
C CYS A 7 53.01 6.41 14.81
N LYS A 8 53.22 7.37 13.91
CA LYS A 8 54.52 8.03 13.73
C LYS A 8 54.90 8.90 14.93
N GLU A 9 53.93 9.61 15.51
CA GLU A 9 54.14 10.45 16.69
C GLU A 9 54.34 9.63 17.97
N ASN A 10 53.66 8.48 18.10
CA ASN A 10 53.79 7.58 19.26
C ASN A 10 54.98 6.60 19.17
N GLY A 11 55.87 6.74 18.17
CA GLY A 11 57.06 5.90 18.00
C GLY A 11 56.75 4.42 17.67
N MET A 12 55.57 4.14 17.13
CA MET A 12 55.11 2.79 16.78
C MET A 12 55.63 2.37 15.39
N PRO A 13 55.64 1.06 15.06
CA PRO A 13 56.09 0.59 13.75
C PRO A 13 55.32 1.30 12.63
N LYS A 14 56.05 1.80 11.62
CA LYS A 14 55.45 2.48 10.47
C LYS A 14 54.43 1.56 9.81
N TYR A 15 53.16 1.98 9.81
CA TYR A 15 52.09 1.31 9.10
C TYR A 15 51.80 2.05 7.80
N GLU A 16 52.10 1.40 6.68
CA GLU A 16 51.87 1.93 5.32
C GLU A 16 50.59 1.35 4.72
N PHE A 17 49.69 2.23 4.27
CA PHE A 17 48.46 1.85 3.58
C PHE A 17 48.63 1.98 2.08
N LYS A 18 48.34 0.89 1.36
CA LYS A 18 48.00 0.95 -0.06
C LYS A 18 46.53 1.36 -0.17
N LEU A 19 46.29 2.60 -0.61
CA LEU A 19 44.96 3.09 -0.92
C LEU A 19 44.67 2.72 -2.38
N SER A 20 43.65 1.90 -2.62
CA SER A 20 43.04 1.78 -3.94
C SER A 20 41.96 2.85 -4.10
N ASP A 21 41.63 3.22 -5.34
CA ASP A 21 40.84 4.41 -5.73
C ASP A 21 39.44 4.54 -5.09
N SER A 22 38.98 3.55 -4.32
CA SER A 22 37.65 3.57 -3.67
C SER A 22 37.56 2.89 -2.30
N SER A 23 38.65 2.34 -1.76
CA SER A 23 38.59 1.54 -0.52
C SER A 23 39.25 2.22 0.68
N THR A 24 38.43 2.58 1.68
CA THR A 24 38.90 3.07 2.99
C THR A 24 38.94 1.96 4.05
N LYS A 25 38.74 0.69 3.64
CA LYS A 25 38.58 -0.43 4.58
C LYS A 25 39.84 -0.69 5.41
N SER A 26 41.02 -0.61 4.79
CA SER A 26 42.32 -0.79 5.46
C SER A 26 42.59 0.31 6.50
N LEU A 27 42.24 1.55 6.18
CA LEU A 27 42.32 2.69 7.13
C LEU A 27 41.37 2.51 8.30
N LYS A 28 40.10 2.14 8.05
CA LYS A 28 39.12 1.88 9.11
C LYS A 28 39.55 0.74 10.02
N CYS A 29 40.00 -0.39 9.47
CA CYS A 29 40.46 -1.53 10.28
C CYS A 29 41.65 -1.16 11.18
N HIS A 30 42.56 -0.30 10.71
CA HIS A 30 43.66 0.18 11.53
C HIS A 30 43.21 1.19 12.59
N LEU A 31 42.34 2.14 12.23
CA LEU A 31 41.81 3.15 13.15
C LEU A 31 41.02 2.52 14.31
N PHE A 32 40.24 1.46 14.04
CA PHE A 32 39.48 0.71 15.05
C PHE A 32 40.24 -0.48 15.65
N SER A 33 41.54 -0.61 15.37
CA SER A 33 42.36 -1.62 16.03
C SER A 33 42.63 -1.22 17.50
N THR A 34 43.08 -2.18 18.30
CA THR A 34 43.46 -1.96 19.70
C THR A 34 44.49 -0.83 19.88
N THR A 35 45.23 -0.50 18.82
CA THR A 35 46.24 0.56 18.80
C THR A 35 45.68 1.98 18.90
N HIS A 36 44.52 2.23 18.30
CA HIS A 36 43.91 3.56 18.21
C HIS A 36 42.48 3.62 18.74
N ALA A 37 41.99 2.54 19.37
CA ALA A 37 40.61 2.43 19.86
C ALA A 37 40.12 3.60 20.75
N ASN A 38 41.04 4.27 21.45
CA ASN A 38 40.74 5.41 22.32
C ASN A 38 41.18 6.77 21.74
N SER A 39 41.63 6.82 20.49
CA SER A 39 42.16 8.06 19.89
C SER A 39 41.06 9.06 19.57
N GLU A 40 41.44 10.33 19.51
CA GLU A 40 40.55 11.42 19.12
C GLU A 40 39.98 11.22 17.71
N TYR A 41 40.75 10.57 16.83
CA TYR A 41 40.34 10.27 15.46
C TYR A 41 39.22 9.22 15.38
N VAL A 42 39.16 8.25 16.30
CA VAL A 42 38.03 7.30 16.39
C VAL A 42 36.75 8.05 16.78
N LYS A 43 36.82 8.91 17.80
CA LYS A 43 35.67 9.70 18.26
C LYS A 43 35.13 10.62 17.16
N ASN A 44 36.02 11.34 16.49
CA ASN A 44 35.64 12.23 15.38
C ASN A 44 35.03 11.44 14.20
N PHE A 45 35.54 10.24 13.92
CA PHE A 45 34.98 9.38 12.87
C PHE A 45 33.57 8.87 13.22
N GLU A 46 33.35 8.45 14.47
CA GLU A 46 32.03 8.02 14.95
C GLU A 46 31.00 9.16 14.92
N GLU A 47 31.42 10.37 15.30
CA GLU A 47 30.57 11.57 15.26
C GLU A 47 30.20 11.97 13.82
N LEU A 48 31.15 11.86 12.87
CA LEU A 48 30.90 12.08 11.44
C LEU A 48 29.95 11.03 10.85
N GLU A 49 30.09 9.76 11.22
CA GLU A 49 29.16 8.70 10.80
C GLU A 49 27.75 8.90 11.39
N LYS A 50 27.65 9.35 12.65
CA LYS A 50 26.39 9.69 13.29
C LYS A 50 25.69 10.85 12.58
N THR A 51 26.43 11.93 12.30
CA THR A 51 25.92 13.09 11.56
C THR A 51 25.49 12.71 10.14
N LYS A 52 26.21 11.80 9.46
CA LYS A 52 25.79 11.28 8.14
C LYS A 52 24.51 10.46 8.21
N LYS A 53 24.34 9.62 9.25
CA LYS A 53 23.12 8.82 9.46
C LYS A 53 21.92 9.71 9.75
N GLU A 54 22.08 10.72 10.61
CA GLU A 54 21.02 11.70 10.92
C GLU A 54 20.65 12.55 9.70
N SER A 55 21.63 12.94 8.88
CA SER A 55 21.41 13.66 7.63
C SER A 55 20.67 12.81 6.59
N LYS A 56 20.99 11.51 6.49
CA LYS A 56 20.25 10.56 5.63
C LYS A 56 18.82 10.34 6.11
N GLN A 57 18.60 10.21 7.42
CA GLN A 57 17.24 10.07 7.99
C GLN A 57 16.38 11.33 7.80
N LYS A 58 16.98 12.53 7.85
CA LYS A 58 16.27 13.78 7.51
C LYS A 58 15.96 13.88 6.02
N ALA A 59 16.89 13.47 5.14
CA ALA A 59 16.67 13.44 3.70
C ALA A 59 15.59 12.41 3.29
N GLU A 60 15.55 11.24 3.92
CA GLU A 60 14.51 10.21 3.72
C GLU A 60 13.11 10.68 4.15
N LYS A 61 13.01 11.58 5.13
CA LYS A 61 11.72 12.19 5.56
C LYS A 61 11.22 13.32 4.65
N GLN A 62 12.07 13.85 3.77
CA GLN A 62 11.75 15.02 2.93
C GLN A 62 11.66 14.71 1.44
N GLN A 63 11.92 13.48 1.03
CA GLN A 63 11.71 13.06 -0.35
C GLN A 63 10.28 12.59 -0.54
N GLN A 64 9.59 13.21 -1.50
CA GLN A 64 8.32 12.71 -2.00
C GLN A 64 8.55 11.26 -2.46
N PRO A 65 7.82 10.27 -1.93
CA PRO A 65 8.08 8.88 -2.24
C PRO A 65 7.90 8.66 -3.75
N THR A 66 8.85 7.97 -4.37
CA THR A 66 8.74 7.60 -5.78
C THR A 66 7.51 6.70 -5.96
N ILE A 67 6.94 6.71 -7.18
CA ILE A 67 5.80 5.84 -7.53
C ILE A 67 6.13 4.38 -7.20
N GLU A 68 7.36 3.95 -7.42
CA GLU A 68 7.87 2.61 -7.06
C GLU A 68 7.81 2.34 -5.55
N ASN A 69 8.23 3.30 -4.72
CA ASN A 69 8.17 3.19 -3.25
C ASN A 69 6.74 3.18 -2.71
N LEU A 70 5.83 3.95 -3.34
CA LEU A 70 4.41 3.95 -3.01
C LEU A 70 3.75 2.61 -3.36
N ILE A 71 4.11 2.00 -4.49
CA ILE A 71 3.54 0.73 -4.95
C ILE A 71 4.04 -0.45 -4.11
N ASP A 72 5.34 -0.49 -3.76
CA ASP A 72 5.90 -1.57 -2.94
C ASP A 72 5.39 -1.54 -1.48
N THR A 73 4.92 -0.39 -0.99
CA THR A 73 4.31 -0.28 0.35
C THR A 73 2.79 -0.45 0.36
N THR A 74 2.08 -0.19 -0.75
CA THR A 74 0.61 -0.16 -0.73
C THR A 74 -0.07 -1.49 -1.02
N LEU A 75 0.56 -2.46 -1.68
CA LEU A 75 -0.02 -3.80 -1.82
C LEU A 75 1.05 -4.89 -1.77
N THR A 76 0.99 -5.72 -0.73
CA THR A 76 1.38 -7.14 -0.77
C THR A 76 2.88 -7.50 -0.78
N SER A 77 3.58 -7.21 0.31
CA SER A 77 4.83 -7.94 0.63
C SER A 77 4.58 -9.35 1.19
N SER A 78 3.34 -9.69 1.53
CA SER A 78 2.91 -11.04 1.95
C SER A 78 1.88 -11.62 0.99
N GLY A 79 1.94 -12.95 0.76
CA GLY A 79 0.98 -13.70 -0.05
C GLY A 79 1.64 -14.67 -1.04
N ILE A 80 0.85 -15.64 -1.50
CA ILE A 80 1.26 -16.72 -2.44
C ILE A 80 1.55 -16.16 -3.85
N LEU A 81 1.03 -14.97 -4.17
CA LEU A 81 1.20 -14.35 -5.48
C LEU A 81 2.59 -13.73 -5.68
N SER A 82 3.13 -13.95 -6.88
CA SER A 82 4.39 -13.33 -7.32
C SER A 82 4.22 -11.81 -7.46
N LEU A 83 5.33 -11.06 -7.39
CA LEU A 83 5.32 -9.61 -7.62
C LEU A 83 4.80 -9.26 -9.02
N ALA A 84 5.10 -10.07 -10.02
CA ALA A 84 4.58 -9.91 -11.37
C ALA A 84 3.05 -10.09 -11.39
N ASP A 85 2.54 -11.18 -10.81
CA ASP A 85 1.10 -11.49 -10.73
C ASP A 85 0.34 -10.30 -10.09
N LYS A 86 0.89 -9.74 -9.01
CA LYS A 86 0.34 -8.57 -8.29
C LYS A 86 0.29 -7.31 -9.15
N ARG A 87 1.35 -7.02 -9.89
CA ARG A 87 1.42 -5.83 -10.77
C ARG A 87 0.46 -5.97 -11.96
N ILE A 88 0.44 -7.14 -12.58
CA ILE A 88 -0.42 -7.40 -13.73
C ILE A 88 -1.90 -7.36 -13.32
N ILE A 89 -2.27 -8.04 -12.23
CA ILE A 89 -3.66 -8.03 -11.78
C ILE A 89 -4.10 -6.63 -11.36
N SER A 90 -3.24 -5.87 -10.68
CA SER A 90 -3.52 -4.48 -10.32
C SER A 90 -3.69 -3.59 -11.55
N MET A 91 -2.84 -3.75 -12.57
CA MET A 91 -2.99 -3.01 -13.82
C MET A 91 -4.33 -3.33 -14.50
N ILE A 92 -4.69 -4.61 -14.59
CA ILE A 92 -5.96 -5.05 -15.19
C ILE A 92 -7.15 -4.48 -14.41
N THR A 93 -7.17 -4.62 -13.08
CA THR A 93 -8.33 -4.22 -12.27
C THR A 93 -8.46 -2.71 -12.14
N CYS A 94 -7.36 -1.98 -11.93
CA CYS A 94 -7.41 -0.53 -11.72
C CYS A 94 -7.70 0.25 -13.00
N ASN A 95 -7.40 -0.32 -14.17
CA ASN A 95 -7.66 0.32 -15.47
C ASN A 95 -8.81 -0.34 -16.23
N ASN A 96 -9.56 -1.24 -15.59
CA ASN A 96 -10.68 -1.98 -16.18
C ASN A 96 -10.33 -2.63 -17.54
N LEU A 97 -9.14 -3.24 -17.62
CA LEU A 97 -8.67 -3.86 -18.86
C LEU A 97 -9.24 -5.28 -18.99
N SER A 98 -9.39 -5.74 -20.24
CA SER A 98 -9.76 -7.13 -20.49
C SER A 98 -8.59 -8.06 -20.15
N PHE A 99 -8.89 -9.22 -19.55
CA PHE A 99 -7.89 -10.28 -19.39
C PHE A 99 -7.36 -10.81 -20.74
N GLY A 100 -8.08 -10.60 -21.84
CA GLY A 100 -7.62 -10.92 -23.19
C GLY A 100 -6.33 -10.19 -23.58
N LEU A 101 -5.99 -9.08 -22.89
CA LEU A 101 -4.70 -8.39 -23.02
C LEU A 101 -3.51 -9.32 -22.76
N LEU A 102 -3.66 -10.32 -21.88
CA LEU A 102 -2.61 -11.29 -21.56
C LEU A 102 -2.28 -12.21 -22.73
N SER A 103 -3.17 -12.32 -23.72
CA SER A 103 -2.96 -13.09 -24.93
C SER A 103 -2.34 -12.26 -26.06
N ASP A 104 -2.31 -10.93 -25.94
CA ASP A 104 -1.82 -10.03 -26.97
C ASP A 104 -0.28 -10.14 -27.17
N PRO A 105 0.20 -10.40 -28.40
CA PRO A 105 1.64 -10.56 -28.66
C PRO A 105 2.46 -9.29 -28.38
N ALA A 106 1.93 -8.10 -28.65
CA ALA A 106 2.66 -6.85 -28.42
C ALA A 106 2.80 -6.57 -26.92
N PHE A 107 1.74 -6.83 -26.15
CA PHE A 107 1.76 -6.76 -24.69
C PHE A 107 2.75 -7.76 -24.09
N LYS A 108 2.76 -9.01 -24.58
CA LYS A 108 3.76 -10.02 -24.19
C LYS A 108 5.19 -9.57 -24.47
N ALA A 109 5.44 -8.96 -25.63
CA ALA A 109 6.77 -8.48 -26.00
C ALA A 109 7.27 -7.34 -25.10
N GLN A 110 6.36 -6.54 -24.53
CA GLN A 110 6.71 -5.46 -23.60
C GLN A 110 6.87 -5.93 -22.15
N CYS A 111 6.32 -7.09 -21.79
CA CYS A 111 6.44 -7.62 -20.44
C CYS A 111 7.83 -8.20 -20.18
N LYS A 112 8.46 -7.76 -19.10
CA LYS A 112 9.78 -8.24 -18.65
C LYS A 112 9.74 -9.60 -17.94
N TYR A 113 8.55 -10.15 -17.74
CA TYR A 113 8.28 -11.38 -17.01
C TYR A 113 7.38 -12.28 -17.83
N GLU A 114 7.51 -13.59 -17.61
CA GLU A 114 6.69 -14.60 -18.29
C GLU A 114 5.23 -14.44 -17.87
N LEU A 115 4.38 -14.08 -18.84
CA LEU A 115 2.94 -13.95 -18.63
C LEU A 115 2.27 -15.32 -18.65
N LYS A 116 1.55 -15.63 -17.58
CA LYS A 116 0.63 -16.76 -17.54
C LYS A 116 -0.61 -16.45 -18.38
N ASP A 117 -1.35 -17.50 -18.70
CA ASP A 117 -2.55 -17.37 -19.51
C ASP A 117 -3.70 -16.67 -18.77
N GLU A 118 -4.70 -16.27 -19.55
CA GLU A 118 -5.93 -15.64 -19.07
C GLU A 118 -6.65 -16.45 -17.99
N SER A 119 -6.66 -17.78 -18.16
CA SER A 119 -7.37 -18.70 -17.27
C SER A 119 -6.73 -18.74 -15.89
N ASP A 120 -5.39 -18.74 -15.80
CA ASP A 120 -4.67 -18.67 -14.53
C ASP A 120 -4.96 -17.36 -13.80
N TYR A 121 -4.96 -16.24 -14.52
CA TYR A 121 -5.27 -14.94 -13.93
C TYR A 121 -6.70 -14.86 -13.38
N ARG A 122 -7.68 -15.39 -14.12
CA ARG A 122 -9.08 -15.39 -13.67
C ARG A 122 -9.35 -16.37 -12.51
N LYS A 123 -8.80 -17.58 -12.58
CA LYS A 123 -9.15 -18.67 -11.65
C LYS A 123 -8.28 -18.70 -10.39
N ARG A 124 -7.03 -18.24 -10.47
CA ARG A 124 -6.06 -18.32 -9.38
C ARG A 124 -5.64 -16.94 -8.89
N VAL A 125 -5.17 -16.06 -9.79
CA VAL A 125 -4.57 -14.78 -9.38
C VAL A 125 -5.61 -13.81 -8.83
N LEU A 126 -6.71 -13.60 -9.55
CA LEU A 126 -7.76 -12.65 -9.16
C LEU A 126 -8.38 -12.98 -7.78
N PRO A 127 -8.78 -14.24 -7.48
CA PRO A 127 -9.30 -14.58 -6.15
C PRO A 127 -8.29 -14.35 -5.03
N GLU A 128 -7.02 -14.69 -5.24
CA GLU A 128 -5.97 -14.47 -4.23
C GLU A 128 -5.67 -12.98 -4.03
N ALA A 129 -5.66 -12.19 -5.11
CA ALA A 129 -5.51 -10.74 -5.04
C ALA A 129 -6.67 -10.12 -4.26
N TYR A 130 -7.90 -10.57 -4.50
CA TYR A 130 -9.09 -10.15 -3.75
C TYR A 130 -8.96 -10.46 -2.26
N LYS A 131 -8.51 -11.66 -1.89
CA LYS A 131 -8.27 -12.02 -0.47
C LYS A 131 -7.27 -11.07 0.20
N LEU A 132 -6.18 -10.75 -0.48
CA LEU A 132 -5.15 -9.84 0.04
C LEU A 132 -5.69 -8.42 0.24
N VAL A 133 -6.42 -7.89 -0.75
CA VAL A 133 -7.05 -6.57 -0.67
C VAL A 133 -8.09 -6.55 0.45
N ARG A 134 -8.97 -7.56 0.53
CA ARG A 134 -9.98 -7.69 1.59
C ARG A 134 -9.34 -7.73 2.98
N ALA A 135 -8.29 -8.52 3.17
CA ALA A 135 -7.59 -8.61 4.45
C ALA A 135 -6.96 -7.27 4.85
N LYS A 136 -6.39 -6.53 3.89
CA LYS A 136 -5.87 -5.19 4.12
C LYS A 136 -6.99 -4.21 4.52
N ILE A 137 -8.07 -4.16 3.75
CA ILE A 137 -9.21 -3.30 4.05
C ILE A 137 -9.73 -3.59 5.45
N LEU A 138 -9.96 -4.86 5.82
CA LEU A 138 -10.42 -5.21 7.17
C LEU A 138 -9.47 -4.70 8.26
N LYS A 139 -8.16 -4.87 8.07
CA LYS A 139 -7.15 -4.34 9.01
C LYS A 139 -7.18 -2.82 9.11
N ASP A 140 -7.36 -2.14 7.98
CA ASP A 140 -7.44 -0.68 7.93
C ASP A 140 -8.74 -0.20 8.60
N LEU A 141 -9.85 -0.93 8.43
CA LEU A 141 -11.15 -0.66 9.06
C LEU A 141 -11.13 -0.87 10.58
N ASP A 142 -10.43 -1.87 11.09
CA ASP A 142 -10.28 -2.11 12.55
C ASP A 142 -9.65 -0.90 13.28
N GLY A 143 -8.88 -0.07 12.55
CA GLY A 143 -8.30 1.17 13.08
C GLY A 143 -9.17 2.41 12.92
N CYS A 144 -10.31 2.33 12.24
CA CYS A 144 -11.16 3.48 11.95
C CYS A 144 -12.26 3.64 13.01
N ALA A 145 -12.12 4.65 13.87
CA ALA A 145 -13.14 4.99 14.86
C ALA A 145 -14.43 5.58 14.25
N ASN A 146 -14.33 6.20 13.08
CA ASN A 146 -15.46 6.83 12.39
C ASN A 146 -15.40 6.46 10.90
N LEU A 147 -16.30 5.57 10.48
CA LEU A 147 -16.55 5.25 9.08
C LEU A 147 -17.84 5.96 8.66
N SER A 148 -17.73 6.86 7.69
CA SER A 148 -18.87 7.45 7.01
C SER A 148 -18.86 6.94 5.57
N PHE A 149 -20.01 6.45 5.11
CA PHE A 149 -20.23 6.09 3.73
C PHE A 149 -21.07 7.21 3.11
N THR A 150 -20.59 7.84 2.04
CA THR A 150 -21.40 8.83 1.32
C THR A 150 -22.43 8.12 0.46
N ILE A 151 -23.60 7.86 1.03
CA ILE A 151 -24.77 7.33 0.31
C ILE A 151 -25.36 8.41 -0.62
N ASP A 152 -25.12 9.68 -0.28
CA ASP A 152 -25.73 10.86 -0.91
C ASP A 152 -25.33 11.04 -2.38
N CYS A 153 -24.15 10.54 -2.77
CA CYS A 153 -23.64 10.70 -4.13
C CYS A 153 -24.38 9.83 -5.16
N TRP A 154 -25.03 8.74 -4.74
CA TRP A 154 -25.57 7.73 -5.65
C TRP A 154 -26.90 8.14 -6.30
N ALA A 155 -27.78 8.80 -5.55
CA ALA A 155 -29.05 9.30 -6.10
C ALA A 155 -28.83 10.42 -7.12
N GLU A 156 -27.87 11.31 -6.85
CA GLU A 156 -27.47 12.37 -7.78
C GLU A 156 -26.72 11.82 -9.00
N GLN A 157 -25.89 10.78 -8.82
CA GLN A 157 -25.27 10.05 -9.95
C GLN A 157 -26.32 9.36 -10.83
N LYS A 158 -27.36 8.75 -10.27
CA LYS A 158 -28.48 8.18 -11.04
C LYS A 158 -29.14 9.23 -11.93
N LYS A 159 -29.44 10.41 -11.37
CA LYS A 159 -30.01 11.53 -12.13
C LYS A 159 -29.07 11.99 -13.24
N ALA A 160 -27.78 12.17 -12.92
CA ALA A 160 -26.79 12.63 -13.88
C ALA A 160 -26.58 11.64 -15.05
N ILE A 161 -26.48 10.33 -14.76
CA ILE A 161 -26.33 9.27 -15.77
C ILE A 161 -27.58 9.18 -16.64
N THR A 162 -28.77 9.25 -16.02
CA THR A 162 -30.05 9.22 -16.76
C THR A 162 -30.18 10.43 -17.68
N GLN A 163 -29.85 11.63 -17.18
CA GLN A 163 -29.88 12.87 -17.96
C GLN A 163 -28.90 12.81 -19.14
N TYR A 164 -27.67 12.36 -18.90
CA TYR A 164 -26.65 12.19 -19.94
C TYR A 164 -27.09 11.20 -21.02
N ALA A 165 -27.68 10.05 -20.64
CA ALA A 165 -28.19 9.06 -21.58
C ALA A 165 -29.34 9.60 -22.45
N VAL A 166 -30.21 10.44 -21.87
CA VAL A 166 -31.28 11.13 -22.61
C VAL A 166 -30.71 12.17 -23.58
N GLU A 167 -29.71 12.95 -23.14
CA GLU A 167 -29.10 14.02 -23.95
C GLU A 167 -28.26 13.48 -25.12
N THR A 168 -27.58 12.35 -24.92
CA THR A 168 -26.67 11.78 -25.91
C THR A 168 -27.30 10.67 -26.76
N GLY A 169 -28.43 10.11 -26.32
CA GLY A 169 -29.05 8.93 -26.94
C GLY A 169 -28.25 7.64 -26.71
N ASP A 170 -27.15 7.70 -25.95
CA ASP A 170 -26.31 6.54 -25.66
C ASP A 170 -26.84 5.80 -24.43
N THR A 171 -27.42 4.63 -24.66
CA THR A 171 -27.99 3.77 -23.62
C THR A 171 -26.97 2.78 -23.06
N ASN A 172 -25.75 2.71 -23.60
CA ASN A 172 -24.73 1.74 -23.15
C ASN A 172 -24.20 2.02 -21.73
N PHE A 173 -24.40 3.24 -21.22
CA PHE A 173 -23.97 3.66 -19.89
C PHE A 173 -25.08 3.56 -18.83
N SER A 174 -26.29 3.11 -19.20
CA SER A 174 -27.41 2.97 -18.28
C SER A 174 -27.44 1.57 -17.67
N LEU A 175 -27.51 1.48 -16.35
CA LEU A 175 -27.81 0.21 -15.68
C LEU A 175 -29.20 -0.29 -16.12
N THR A 176 -29.36 -1.60 -16.17
CA THR A 176 -30.67 -2.22 -16.37
C THR A 176 -31.61 -1.88 -15.21
N VAL A 177 -32.92 -2.01 -15.44
CA VAL A 177 -33.95 -1.80 -14.39
C VAL A 177 -33.67 -2.65 -13.14
N ARG A 178 -33.17 -3.88 -13.34
CA ARG A 178 -32.84 -4.81 -12.27
C ARG A 178 -31.63 -4.34 -11.46
N GLU A 179 -30.58 -3.86 -12.13
CA GLU A 179 -29.39 -3.32 -11.47
C GLU A 179 -29.69 -2.03 -10.70
N TRP A 180 -30.54 -1.16 -11.26
CA TRP A 180 -31.05 0.00 -10.53
C TRP A 180 -31.86 -0.38 -9.29
N SER A 181 -32.72 -1.39 -9.39
CA SER A 181 -33.53 -1.87 -8.26
C SER A 181 -32.65 -2.44 -7.15
N LEU A 182 -31.65 -3.26 -7.51
CA LEU A 182 -30.69 -3.81 -6.56
C LEU A 182 -29.88 -2.70 -5.86
N LEU A 183 -29.48 -1.67 -6.61
CA LEU A 183 -28.77 -0.53 -6.06
C LEU A 183 -29.65 0.27 -5.08
N GLU A 184 -30.93 0.46 -5.40
CA GLU A 184 -31.89 1.12 -4.49
C GLU A 184 -32.13 0.33 -3.21
N GLU A 185 -32.25 -0.99 -3.29
CA GLU A 185 -32.34 -1.88 -2.12
C GLU A 185 -31.09 -1.77 -1.25
N LEU A 186 -29.91 -1.80 -1.88
CA LEU A 186 -28.62 -1.67 -1.18
C LEU A 186 -28.50 -0.30 -0.49
N ILE A 187 -28.91 0.78 -1.17
CA ILE A 187 -28.96 2.13 -0.59
C ILE A 187 -29.92 2.17 0.61
N SER A 188 -31.10 1.53 0.50
CA SER A 188 -32.08 1.50 1.59
C SER A 188 -31.52 0.81 2.85
N VAL A 189 -30.88 -0.35 2.67
CA VAL A 189 -30.20 -1.07 3.76
C VAL A 189 -29.10 -0.20 4.36
N LEU A 190 -28.25 0.41 3.54
CA LEU A 190 -27.14 1.24 4.00
C LEU A 190 -27.60 2.50 4.76
N LYS A 191 -28.69 3.16 4.32
CA LYS A 191 -29.26 4.31 5.03
C LYS A 191 -29.72 3.94 6.42
N SER A 192 -30.41 2.79 6.55
CA SER A 192 -30.87 2.33 7.86
C SER A 192 -29.70 2.07 8.82
N THR A 193 -28.57 1.57 8.32
CA THR A 193 -27.35 1.41 9.14
C THR A 193 -26.65 2.73 9.45
N GLU A 194 -26.69 3.71 8.56
CA GLU A 194 -26.14 5.05 8.82
C GLU A 194 -26.95 5.77 9.90
N GLU A 195 -28.28 5.77 9.79
CA GLU A 195 -29.17 6.35 10.79
C GLU A 195 -28.98 5.70 12.16
N ALA A 196 -28.85 4.37 12.18
CA ALA A 196 -28.57 3.64 13.41
C ALA A 196 -27.20 4.03 13.98
N SER A 197 -26.13 4.03 13.17
CA SER A 197 -24.79 4.45 13.58
C SER A 197 -24.77 5.87 14.17
N ASN A 198 -25.45 6.81 13.50
CA ASN A 198 -25.63 8.18 13.99
C ASN A 198 -26.40 8.24 15.31
N TRP A 199 -27.37 7.36 15.51
CA TRP A 199 -28.09 7.23 16.77
C TRP A 199 -27.20 6.65 17.88
N PHE A 200 -26.36 5.64 17.59
CA PHE A 200 -25.37 5.09 18.55
C PHE A 200 -24.39 6.16 19.02
N ALA A 201 -23.85 6.93 18.09
CA ALA A 201 -22.90 8.00 18.39
C ALA A 201 -23.49 9.07 19.34
N LYS A 202 -24.81 9.26 19.33
CA LYS A 202 -25.53 10.26 20.14
C LYS A 202 -26.16 9.67 21.40
N SER A 203 -26.16 8.35 21.56
CA SER A 203 -26.91 7.67 22.63
C SER A 203 -26.02 7.24 23.79
N PRO A 204 -26.51 7.31 25.04
CA PRO A 204 -25.77 6.85 26.21
C PRO A 204 -25.50 5.34 26.15
N ILE A 205 -24.34 4.91 26.67
CA ILE A 205 -23.85 3.51 26.60
C ILE A 205 -24.89 2.48 27.08
N SER A 206 -25.72 2.84 28.07
CA SER A 206 -26.78 1.98 28.61
C SER A 206 -27.88 1.61 27.60
N SER A 207 -28.12 2.43 26.56
CA SER A 207 -29.13 2.17 25.52
C SER A 207 -28.54 1.53 24.25
N GLN A 208 -27.22 1.36 24.18
CA GLN A 208 -26.55 0.80 23.00
C GLN A 208 -26.70 -0.72 22.89
N ILE A 209 -26.69 -1.47 24.01
CA ILE A 209 -26.79 -2.94 24.00
C ILE A 209 -28.12 -3.45 23.39
N PRO A 210 -29.30 -2.92 23.76
CA PRO A 210 -30.57 -3.33 23.14
C PRO A 210 -30.66 -2.96 21.66
N ALA A 211 -30.13 -1.80 21.28
CA ALA A 211 -30.14 -1.33 19.91
C ALA A 211 -29.21 -2.18 19.01
N ALA A 212 -28.06 -2.63 19.53
CA ALA A 212 -27.12 -3.47 18.77
C ALA A 212 -27.77 -4.82 18.44
N ARG A 213 -28.55 -5.35 19.38
CA ARG A 213 -29.34 -6.57 19.20
C ARG A 213 -30.49 -6.38 18.21
N CYS A 214 -31.08 -5.17 18.12
CA CYS A 214 -32.11 -4.85 17.13
C CYS A 214 -31.54 -4.76 15.71
N MET A 215 -30.40 -4.09 15.53
CA MET A 215 -29.70 -4.04 14.23
C MET A 215 -29.24 -5.41 13.75
N HIS A 216 -28.70 -6.25 14.66
CA HIS A 216 -28.35 -7.62 14.32
C HIS A 216 -29.58 -8.40 13.80
N LYS A 217 -30.76 -8.17 14.38
CA LYS A 217 -31.99 -8.80 13.90
C LYS A 217 -32.41 -8.27 12.52
N GLN A 218 -32.27 -6.97 12.26
CA GLN A 218 -32.64 -6.37 10.96
C GLN A 218 -31.67 -6.75 9.83
N LEU A 219 -30.38 -6.87 10.11
CA LEU A 219 -29.36 -7.18 9.11
C LEU A 219 -29.23 -8.67 8.78
N PHE A 220 -29.55 -9.55 9.74
CA PHE A 220 -29.31 -10.99 9.60
C PHE A 220 -30.58 -11.86 9.56
N ASN A 221 -31.78 -11.29 9.75
CA ASN A 221 -33.05 -12.05 9.62
C ASN A 221 -33.86 -11.72 8.37
N THR A 222 -33.31 -11.03 7.36
CA THR A 222 -34.00 -10.76 6.09
C THR A 222 -33.97 -11.94 5.11
N THR A 223 -33.54 -13.14 5.53
CA THR A 223 -33.52 -14.36 4.69
C THR A 223 -34.67 -15.35 4.94
N GLU A 224 -35.83 -14.88 5.37
CA GLU A 224 -37.08 -15.67 5.29
C GLU A 224 -38.25 -14.81 4.77
N ALA A 225 -38.32 -14.63 3.45
CA ALA A 225 -39.54 -14.35 2.70
C ALA A 225 -39.34 -14.79 1.24
#